data_AF-A0A4P5X3M2-F1
#
_entry.id   AF-A0A4P5X3M2-F1
#
_cell.length_a   1.000
_cell.length_b   1.000
_cell.length_c   1.000
_cell.angle_alpha   90.00
_cell.angle_beta   90.00
_cell.angle_gamma   90.00
#
_symmetry.space_group_name_H-M   'P 1'
#
loop_
_entity.id
_entity.type
_entity.pdbx_description
1 polymer ?
#
loop_
_entity_poly.entity_id
_entity_poly.type
_entity_poly.pdbx_seq_one_letter_code
_entity_poly.pdbx_strand_id
1 'polypeptide(L)'
;MQLRTAIVRSLTLFALAGSLVTIQVAQADDDLSGPKVKDNSVPGNNRKLSQTTPKERGEPRPAGARQFTRALESLKADSTPAELRLTADQESKIQGFRSDFEAKMTAYRDANKAEILALRQDVGPREQRRIDEMLRGPEGERGPRGEKGPRGEKGDKAQPGDMPPPPDGMMDDSKPVDEAKADAARTRLKEIFEGAPKPTEVQADVMGVLTEDQKQFVRTSMEKAAEERKGRGEGEGERAGRGEEMWKNLPEAEREKLKNMTPEARREYLREKMQQRGGEGKRGNKQPK
;
A
#
# COMPACT_ATOMS: atom_id res chain seq x y z
N MET A 1 22.67 -56.31 17.59
CA MET A 1 21.49 -56.32 16.70
C MET A 1 21.65 -55.20 15.68
N GLN A 2 21.97 -55.55 14.44
CA GLN A 2 22.19 -54.59 13.34
C GLN A 2 20.90 -54.55 12.49
N LEU A 3 20.20 -53.41 12.49
CA LEU A 3 19.02 -53.19 11.66
C LEU A 3 19.45 -52.50 10.36
N ARG A 4 19.18 -53.19 9.26
CA ARG A 4 19.54 -52.83 7.89
C ARG A 4 18.64 -51.70 7.37
N THR A 5 19.25 -50.61 6.93
CA THR A 5 18.60 -49.50 6.25
C THR A 5 18.37 -49.86 4.77
N ALA A 6 17.12 -50.04 4.37
CA ALA A 6 16.76 -50.23 2.97
C ALA A 6 16.57 -48.86 2.30
N ILE A 7 17.47 -48.51 1.39
CA ILE A 7 17.40 -47.32 0.54
C ILE A 7 16.60 -47.71 -0.71
N VAL A 8 15.35 -47.25 -0.81
CA VAL A 8 14.54 -47.37 -2.03
C VAL A 8 14.91 -46.20 -2.94
N ARG A 9 15.70 -46.47 -3.98
CA ARG A 9 15.98 -45.55 -5.09
C ARG A 9 14.86 -45.67 -6.12
N SER A 10 13.96 -44.69 -6.12
CA SER A 10 12.92 -44.54 -7.15
C SER A 10 13.55 -43.92 -8.40
N LEU A 11 13.69 -44.74 -9.45
CA LEU A 11 14.24 -44.36 -10.75
C LEU A 11 13.07 -43.89 -11.65
N THR A 12 12.86 -42.59 -11.76
CA THR A 12 11.80 -42.03 -12.61
C THR A 12 12.32 -41.79 -14.02
N LEU A 13 11.97 -42.68 -14.95
CA LEU A 13 12.16 -42.50 -16.39
C LEU A 13 11.18 -41.43 -16.91
N PHE A 14 11.69 -40.31 -17.41
CA PHE A 14 10.92 -39.40 -18.26
C PHE A 14 11.07 -39.84 -19.72
N ALA A 15 9.99 -40.37 -20.30
CA ALA A 15 9.88 -40.64 -21.73
C ALA A 15 9.66 -39.32 -22.49
N LEU A 16 10.65 -38.92 -23.28
CA LEU A 16 10.55 -37.86 -24.27
C LEU A 16 9.72 -38.38 -25.47
N ALA A 17 8.43 -38.06 -25.50
CA ALA A 17 7.60 -38.28 -26.69
C ALA A 17 7.76 -37.06 -27.61
N GLY A 18 8.33 -37.28 -28.79
CA GLY A 18 8.54 -36.27 -29.81
C GLY A 18 7.24 -35.80 -30.45
N SER A 19 7.03 -34.49 -30.47
CA SER A 19 5.96 -33.84 -31.23
C SER A 19 6.45 -33.59 -32.66
N LEU A 20 5.87 -34.31 -33.61
CA LEU A 20 5.97 -34.03 -35.05
C LEU A 20 5.33 -32.66 -35.33
N VAL A 21 6.13 -31.71 -35.79
CA VAL A 21 5.65 -30.42 -36.31
C VAL A 21 5.22 -30.63 -37.76
N THR A 22 3.92 -30.75 -38.00
CA THR A 22 3.33 -30.60 -39.33
C THR A 22 3.22 -29.11 -39.67
N ILE A 23 4.06 -28.64 -40.57
CA ILE A 23 3.98 -27.30 -41.16
C ILE A 23 2.87 -27.34 -42.21
N GLN A 24 1.67 -26.86 -41.85
CA GLN A 24 0.63 -26.51 -42.82
C GLN A 24 0.89 -25.08 -43.30
N VAL A 25 1.22 -24.96 -44.58
CA VAL A 25 1.29 -23.68 -45.30
C VAL A 25 -0.14 -23.28 -45.62
N ALA A 26 -0.70 -22.35 -44.84
CA ALA A 26 -2.01 -21.76 -45.09
C ALA A 26 -1.88 -20.60 -46.10
N GLN A 27 -2.88 -20.53 -46.98
CA GLN A 27 -2.98 -19.57 -48.08
C GLN A 27 -3.08 -18.13 -47.57
N ALA A 28 -2.50 -17.23 -48.36
CA ALA A 28 -2.48 -15.80 -48.11
C ALA A 28 -3.84 -15.18 -48.45
N ASP A 29 -4.74 -15.18 -47.46
CA ASP A 29 -5.84 -14.23 -47.40
C ASP A 29 -5.49 -13.11 -46.42
N ASP A 30 -6.12 -11.96 -46.65
CA ASP A 30 -5.93 -10.62 -46.10
C ASP A 30 -6.09 -10.52 -44.56
N ASP A 31 -5.25 -11.24 -43.80
CA ASP A 31 -5.45 -11.52 -42.37
C ASP A 31 -4.29 -11.00 -41.49
N LEU A 32 -3.85 -9.76 -41.75
CA LEU A 32 -2.99 -9.00 -40.81
C LEU A 32 -3.77 -8.50 -39.57
N SER A 33 -4.92 -9.11 -39.29
CA SER A 33 -5.54 -8.98 -37.97
C SER A 33 -4.73 -9.84 -37.01
N GLY A 34 -3.78 -9.22 -36.31
CA GLY A 34 -3.00 -9.90 -35.28
C GLY A 34 -3.94 -10.64 -34.31
N PRO A 35 -3.46 -11.70 -33.63
CA PRO A 35 -4.28 -12.49 -32.72
C PRO A 35 -5.14 -11.59 -31.84
N LYS A 36 -6.46 -11.80 -31.80
CA LYS A 36 -7.38 -11.00 -30.97
C LYS A 36 -6.97 -11.13 -29.50
N VAL A 37 -6.12 -10.22 -29.02
CA VAL A 37 -5.70 -10.17 -27.63
C VAL A 37 -6.88 -9.66 -26.82
N LYS A 38 -7.54 -10.55 -26.08
CA LYS A 38 -8.53 -10.15 -25.08
C LYS A 38 -7.78 -9.42 -23.97
N ASP A 39 -8.11 -8.16 -23.75
CA ASP A 39 -7.46 -7.36 -22.71
C ASP A 39 -7.94 -7.82 -21.33
N ASN A 40 -7.16 -8.71 -20.70
CA ASN A 40 -7.39 -9.17 -19.33
C ASN A 40 -6.75 -8.23 -18.30
N SER A 41 -6.38 -7.01 -18.67
CA SER A 41 -5.75 -6.06 -17.76
C SER A 41 -6.69 -5.60 -16.65
N VAL A 42 -6.12 -5.40 -15.46
CA VAL A 42 -6.82 -4.83 -14.30
C VAL A 42 -7.23 -3.38 -14.62
N PRO A 43 -8.48 -2.97 -14.34
CA PRO A 43 -8.94 -1.60 -14.57
C PRO A 43 -8.02 -0.56 -13.91
N GLY A 44 -7.66 0.48 -14.67
CA GLY A 44 -6.77 1.54 -14.20
C GLY A 44 -5.27 1.21 -14.31
N ASN A 45 -4.92 0.07 -14.90
CA ASN A 45 -3.54 -0.32 -15.17
C ASN A 45 -3.30 -0.42 -16.69
N ASN A 46 -3.55 0.68 -17.40
CA ASN A 46 -3.21 0.78 -18.82
C ASN A 46 -1.69 0.73 -18.92
N ARG A 47 -1.12 -0.40 -19.35
CA ARG A 47 0.32 -0.56 -19.63
C ARG A 47 0.68 0.32 -20.83
N LYS A 48 0.86 1.62 -20.61
CA LYS A 48 1.52 2.48 -21.60
C LYS A 48 2.97 1.99 -21.69
N LEU A 49 3.34 1.47 -22.86
CA LEU A 49 4.62 0.81 -23.14
C LEU A 49 5.82 1.79 -23.14
N SER A 50 5.59 3.10 -23.02
CA SER A 50 6.66 4.10 -23.04
C SER A 50 6.92 4.66 -21.65
N GLN A 51 8.12 4.37 -21.15
CA GLN A 51 8.98 5.20 -20.30
C GLN A 51 8.39 5.82 -19.02
N THR A 52 9.18 5.67 -17.97
CA THR A 52 9.13 6.20 -16.61
C THR A 52 8.86 7.71 -16.50
N THR A 53 7.80 8.23 -17.10
CA THR A 53 7.38 9.60 -16.87
C THR A 53 6.84 9.70 -15.44
N PRO A 54 7.22 10.74 -14.69
CA PRO A 54 6.65 10.98 -13.38
C PRO A 54 5.12 11.06 -13.54
N LYS A 55 4.41 10.15 -12.85
CA LYS A 55 2.94 10.06 -12.87
C LYS A 55 2.34 11.46 -12.93
N GLU A 56 1.65 11.77 -14.02
CA GLU A 56 1.00 13.05 -14.18
C GLU A 56 0.07 13.26 -12.99
N ARG A 57 0.21 14.42 -12.36
CA ARG A 57 -0.50 14.78 -11.13
C ARG A 57 -1.99 14.94 -11.46
N GLY A 58 -2.73 13.83 -11.45
CA GLY A 58 -4.13 13.79 -11.84
C GLY A 58 -4.60 12.42 -12.32
N GLU A 59 -3.68 11.52 -12.71
CA GLU A 59 -4.09 10.17 -13.10
C GLU A 59 -4.71 9.42 -11.91
N PRO A 60 -5.88 8.78 -12.09
CA PRO A 60 -6.50 7.99 -11.05
C PRO A 60 -5.52 6.90 -10.63
N ARG A 61 -5.17 6.88 -9.35
CA ARG A 61 -4.30 5.83 -8.81
C ARG A 61 -4.98 4.48 -9.06
N PRO A 62 -4.23 3.45 -9.49
CA PRO A 62 -4.79 2.12 -9.64
C PRO A 62 -5.42 1.71 -8.30
N ALA A 63 -6.56 1.03 -8.38
CA ALA A 63 -7.29 0.63 -7.19
C ALA A 63 -6.40 -0.24 -6.30
N GLY A 64 -6.36 0.10 -5.01
CA GLY A 64 -5.57 -0.64 -4.04
C GLY A 64 -6.13 -2.06 -3.85
N ALA A 65 -5.27 -3.00 -3.46
CA ALA A 65 -5.66 -4.40 -3.22
C ALA A 65 -6.90 -4.54 -2.33
N ARG A 66 -7.03 -3.72 -1.28
CA ARG A 66 -8.21 -3.71 -0.40
C ARG A 66 -9.52 -3.35 -1.12
N GLN A 67 -9.48 -2.43 -2.10
CA GLN A 67 -10.67 -2.06 -2.88
C GLN A 67 -11.09 -3.20 -3.79
N PHE A 68 -10.10 -3.84 -4.43
CA PHE A 68 -10.34 -5.02 -5.26
C PHE A 68 -10.96 -6.16 -4.44
N THR A 69 -10.41 -6.49 -3.27
CA THR A 69 -10.98 -7.50 -2.38
C THR A 69 -12.42 -7.18 -1.99
N ARG A 70 -12.71 -5.92 -1.62
CA ARG A 70 -14.07 -5.49 -1.28
C ARG A 70 -15.05 -5.57 -2.47
N ALA A 71 -14.59 -5.25 -3.68
CA ALA A 71 -15.37 -5.37 -4.91
C ALA A 71 -15.60 -6.83 -5.32
N LEU A 72 -14.69 -7.75 -4.97
CA LEU A 72 -14.94 -9.18 -5.11
C LEU A 72 -15.92 -9.70 -4.06
N GLU A 73 -15.83 -9.22 -2.82
CA GLU A 73 -16.77 -9.58 -1.76
C GLU A 73 -18.21 -9.15 -2.08
N SER A 74 -18.41 -8.06 -2.82
CA SER A 74 -19.76 -7.68 -3.26
C SER A 74 -20.36 -8.69 -4.24
N LEU A 75 -19.57 -9.44 -5.01
CA LEU A 75 -20.10 -10.55 -5.82
C LEU A 75 -20.66 -11.70 -4.95
N LYS A 76 -20.26 -11.80 -3.69
CA LYS A 76 -20.74 -12.82 -2.75
C LYS A 76 -21.98 -12.41 -1.96
N ALA A 77 -22.34 -11.12 -2.00
CA ALA A 77 -23.42 -10.59 -1.20
C ALA A 77 -24.80 -11.09 -1.68
N ASP A 78 -25.72 -11.33 -0.75
CA ASP A 78 -27.11 -11.70 -1.09
C ASP A 78 -27.86 -10.62 -1.88
N SER A 79 -27.41 -9.37 -1.78
CA SER A 79 -27.96 -8.28 -2.59
C SER A 79 -27.58 -8.34 -4.07
N THR A 80 -26.60 -9.15 -4.44
CA THR A 80 -26.11 -9.25 -5.82
C THR A 80 -26.99 -10.22 -6.62
N PRO A 81 -27.42 -9.85 -7.85
CA PRO A 81 -28.20 -10.73 -8.73
C PRO A 81 -27.55 -12.11 -8.88
N ALA A 82 -28.35 -13.18 -8.86
CA ALA A 82 -27.85 -14.55 -8.85
C ALA A 82 -26.89 -14.86 -10.01
N GLU A 83 -27.13 -14.28 -11.19
CA GLU A 83 -26.30 -14.42 -12.39
C GLU A 83 -24.90 -13.81 -12.25
N LEU A 84 -24.75 -12.81 -11.38
CA LEU A 84 -23.47 -12.15 -11.10
C LEU A 84 -22.74 -12.77 -9.91
N ARG A 85 -23.38 -13.64 -9.13
CA ARG A 85 -22.73 -14.24 -7.97
C ARG A 85 -21.59 -15.17 -8.39
N LEU A 86 -20.58 -15.27 -7.54
CA LEU A 86 -19.49 -16.22 -7.77
C LEU A 86 -20.02 -17.65 -7.65
N THR A 87 -19.63 -18.51 -8.59
CA THR A 87 -19.89 -19.95 -8.46
C THR A 87 -18.92 -20.56 -7.46
N ALA A 88 -19.29 -21.71 -6.86
CA ALA A 88 -18.42 -22.40 -5.90
C ALA A 88 -17.02 -22.70 -6.48
N ASP A 89 -16.95 -23.08 -7.76
CA ASP A 89 -15.69 -23.33 -8.47
C ASP A 89 -14.85 -22.05 -8.63
N GLN A 90 -15.49 -20.92 -8.97
CA GLN A 90 -14.79 -19.64 -9.05
C GLN A 90 -14.25 -19.22 -7.69
N GLU A 91 -15.05 -19.37 -6.63
CA GLU A 91 -14.62 -19.04 -5.27
C GLU A 91 -13.41 -19.87 -4.83
N SER A 92 -13.44 -21.18 -5.10
CA SER A 92 -12.34 -22.09 -4.81
C SER A 92 -11.05 -21.69 -5.54
N LYS A 93 -11.13 -21.36 -6.83
CA LYS A 93 -9.97 -20.88 -7.61
C LYS A 93 -9.42 -19.55 -7.09
N ILE A 94 -10.31 -18.60 -6.78
CA ILE A 94 -9.92 -17.29 -6.23
C ILE A 94 -9.23 -17.47 -4.87
N GLN A 95 -9.72 -18.37 -4.03
CA GLN A 95 -9.09 -18.70 -2.76
C GLN A 95 -7.71 -19.33 -2.97
N GLY A 96 -7.57 -20.26 -3.92
CA GLY A 96 -6.29 -20.87 -4.30
C GLY A 96 -5.24 -19.84 -4.74
N PHE A 97 -5.60 -18.90 -5.62
CA PHE A 97 -4.67 -17.84 -6.03
C PHE A 97 -4.21 -16.96 -4.86
N ARG A 98 -5.10 -16.69 -3.88
CA ARG A 98 -4.74 -15.92 -2.68
C ARG A 98 -3.78 -16.69 -1.78
N SER A 99 -4.06 -17.97 -1.50
CA SER A 99 -3.18 -18.80 -0.67
C SER A 99 -1.80 -18.99 -1.32
N ASP A 100 -1.76 -19.22 -2.64
CA ASP A 100 -0.51 -19.39 -3.38
C ASP A 100 0.33 -18.11 -3.34
N PHE A 101 -0.32 -16.95 -3.47
CA PHE A 101 0.36 -15.66 -3.36
C PHE A 101 0.91 -15.41 -1.96
N GLU A 102 0.11 -15.68 -0.92
CA GLU A 102 0.55 -15.54 0.47
C GLU A 102 1.74 -16.47 0.78
N ALA A 103 1.71 -17.71 0.28
CA ALA A 103 2.83 -18.64 0.39
C ALA A 103 4.07 -18.12 -0.32
N LYS A 104 3.95 -17.64 -1.57
CA LYS A 104 5.06 -17.04 -2.34
C LYS A 104 5.64 -15.81 -1.63
N MET A 105 4.78 -14.93 -1.11
CA MET A 105 5.20 -13.75 -0.36
C MET A 105 5.93 -14.10 0.94
N THR A 106 5.45 -15.11 1.66
CA THR A 106 6.08 -15.59 2.89
C THR A 106 7.46 -16.17 2.59
N ALA A 107 7.55 -17.09 1.61
CA ALA A 107 8.80 -17.66 1.17
C ALA A 107 9.80 -16.60 0.68
N TYR A 108 9.33 -15.60 -0.07
CA TYR A 108 10.16 -14.48 -0.52
C TYR A 108 10.71 -13.65 0.64
N ARG A 109 9.87 -13.32 1.63
CA ARG A 109 10.30 -12.59 2.82
C ARG A 109 11.32 -13.37 3.62
N ASP A 110 11.08 -14.66 3.85
CA ASP A 110 11.99 -15.50 4.61
C ASP A 110 13.34 -15.64 3.93
N ALA A 111 13.35 -15.82 2.60
CA ALA A 111 14.58 -15.89 1.80
C ALA A 111 15.42 -14.60 1.86
N ASN A 112 14.77 -13.43 1.95
CA ASN A 112 15.45 -12.12 1.98
C ASN A 112 15.62 -11.55 3.40
N LYS A 113 15.09 -12.21 4.44
CA LYS A 113 15.01 -11.65 5.81
C LYS A 113 16.37 -11.28 6.38
N ALA A 114 17.37 -12.15 6.23
CA ALA A 114 18.71 -11.93 6.76
C ALA A 114 19.37 -10.71 6.09
N GLU A 115 19.24 -10.59 4.77
CA GLU A 115 19.77 -9.47 4.00
C GLU A 115 19.09 -8.15 4.38
N ILE A 116 17.76 -8.13 4.48
CA ILE A 116 17.01 -6.94 4.91
C ILE A 116 17.43 -6.50 6.31
N LEU A 117 17.65 -7.43 7.25
CA LEU A 117 18.11 -7.12 8.61
C LEU A 117 19.54 -6.58 8.66
N ALA A 118 20.42 -7.01 7.75
CA ALA A 118 21.75 -6.44 7.61
C ALA A 118 21.67 -4.99 7.08
N LEU A 119 20.96 -4.77 5.97
CA LEU A 119 20.78 -3.46 5.34
C LEU A 119 20.08 -2.45 6.26
N ARG A 120 19.24 -2.92 7.18
CA ARG A 120 18.58 -2.08 8.20
C ARG A 120 19.58 -1.28 9.03
N GLN A 121 20.77 -1.82 9.30
CA GLN A 121 21.77 -1.16 10.17
C GLN A 121 22.42 0.04 9.48
N ASP A 122 22.44 0.04 8.14
CA ASP A 122 23.07 1.07 7.32
C ASP A 122 22.12 2.20 6.92
N VAL A 123 20.84 2.11 7.25
CA VAL A 123 19.83 3.14 6.91
C VAL A 123 19.36 3.92 8.12
N GLY A 124 18.87 5.13 7.88
CA GLY A 124 18.40 6.04 8.91
C GLY A 124 17.14 5.54 9.67
N PRO A 125 16.82 6.13 10.84
CA PRO A 125 15.72 5.67 11.69
C PRO A 125 14.34 5.65 11.02
N ARG A 126 14.11 6.49 10.01
CA ARG A 126 12.85 6.52 9.26
C ARG A 126 12.70 5.29 8.38
N GLU A 127 13.76 4.94 7.65
CA GLU A 127 13.82 3.76 6.80
C GLU A 127 13.78 2.48 7.64
N GLN A 128 14.46 2.45 8.79
CA GLN A 128 14.40 1.32 9.72
C GLN A 128 12.96 1.01 10.15
N ARG A 129 12.17 2.02 10.51
CA ARG A 129 10.75 1.83 10.87
C ARG A 129 9.94 1.23 9.72
N ARG A 130 10.21 1.65 8.49
CA ARG A 130 9.55 1.12 7.31
C ARG A 130 9.94 -0.35 7.08
N ILE A 131 11.22 -0.68 7.24
CA ILE A 131 11.72 -2.06 7.16
C ILE A 131 11.05 -2.94 8.22
N ASP A 132 10.97 -2.46 9.46
CA ASP A 132 10.34 -3.20 10.57
C ASP A 132 8.85 -3.44 10.32
N GLU A 133 8.12 -2.44 9.80
CA GLU A 133 6.71 -2.58 9.41
C GLU A 133 6.52 -3.65 8.32
N MET A 134 7.44 -3.72 7.36
CA MET A 134 7.39 -4.73 6.30
C MET A 134 7.74 -6.14 6.79
N LEU A 135 8.77 -6.28 7.63
CA LEU A 135 9.19 -7.57 8.19
C LEU A 135 8.16 -8.13 9.18
N ARG A 136 7.38 -7.27 9.85
CA ARG A 136 6.28 -7.68 10.73
C ARG A 136 5.14 -8.35 9.94
N GLY A 137 5.10 -8.21 8.61
CA GLY A 137 4.02 -8.74 7.77
C GLY A 137 2.72 -7.95 7.93
N PRO A 138 1.63 -8.35 7.23
CA PRO A 138 0.30 -7.87 7.58
C PRO A 138 0.11 -8.21 9.05
N GLU A 139 0.04 -7.19 9.92
CA GLU A 139 -0.07 -7.31 11.37
C GLU A 139 -1.18 -8.33 11.64
N GLY A 140 -0.81 -9.59 11.90
CA GLY A 140 -1.76 -10.66 12.15
C GLY A 140 -2.67 -10.16 13.23
N GLU A 141 -3.98 -10.16 12.96
CA GLU A 141 -5.03 -9.43 13.71
C GLU A 141 -4.51 -9.06 15.08
N ARG A 142 -4.04 -7.81 15.22
CA ARG A 142 -3.36 -7.34 16.44
C ARG A 142 -4.17 -7.92 17.60
N GLY A 143 -3.58 -8.91 18.29
CA GLY A 143 -4.34 -9.80 19.18
C GLY A 143 -5.25 -8.96 20.05
N PRO A 144 -6.50 -9.42 20.31
CA PRO A 144 -7.58 -8.60 20.84
C PRO A 144 -7.00 -7.67 21.88
N ARG A 145 -6.97 -6.38 21.57
CA ARG A 145 -6.30 -5.35 22.36
C ARG A 145 -6.69 -5.61 23.80
N GLY A 146 -5.76 -6.18 24.58
CA GLY A 146 -6.10 -6.80 25.86
C GLY A 146 -7.05 -5.88 26.60
N GLU A 147 -8.17 -6.43 27.07
CA GLU A 147 -9.21 -5.66 27.75
C GLU A 147 -8.50 -4.67 28.65
N LYS A 148 -8.74 -3.38 28.36
CA LYS A 148 -8.08 -2.28 29.05
C LYS A 148 -8.24 -2.58 30.52
N GLY A 149 -7.16 -2.98 31.19
CA GLY A 149 -7.21 -3.47 32.56
C GLY A 149 -8.01 -2.49 33.41
N PRO A 150 -8.68 -2.96 34.49
CA PRO A 150 -9.54 -2.13 35.31
C PRO A 150 -8.83 -0.81 35.52
N ARG A 151 -9.47 0.25 35.02
CA ARG A 151 -8.95 1.62 35.05
C ARG A 151 -8.59 1.85 36.50
N GLY A 152 -7.29 1.75 36.81
CA GLY A 152 -6.80 1.91 38.17
C GLY A 152 -7.45 3.16 38.74
N GLU A 153 -7.86 3.07 40.01
CA GLU A 153 -8.41 4.20 40.74
C GLU A 153 -7.65 5.45 40.34
N LYS A 154 -8.44 6.43 39.93
CA LYS A 154 -8.05 7.68 39.32
C LYS A 154 -7.14 8.41 40.31
N GLY A 155 -5.86 8.03 40.34
CA GLY A 155 -4.83 8.69 41.13
C GLY A 155 -4.89 10.15 40.76
N ASP A 156 -4.89 10.98 41.80
CA ASP A 156 -5.06 12.42 41.70
C ASP A 156 -4.27 12.95 40.51
N LYS A 157 -4.98 13.72 39.67
CA LYS A 157 -4.42 14.37 38.50
C LYS A 157 -3.13 15.07 38.90
N ALA A 158 -1.99 14.48 38.57
CA ALA A 158 -0.74 15.21 38.51
C ALA A 158 -1.02 16.43 37.62
N GLN A 159 -0.80 17.62 38.17
CA GLN A 159 -1.02 18.85 37.43
C GLN A 159 -0.22 18.78 36.12
N PRO A 160 -0.71 19.36 35.01
CA PRO A 160 -0.02 19.42 33.71
C PRO A 160 1.39 20.09 33.69
N GLY A 161 2.03 20.30 34.85
CA GLY A 161 3.35 20.92 35.00
C GLY A 161 4.46 20.01 35.54
N ASP A 162 4.17 18.78 35.98
CA ASP A 162 5.17 17.87 36.59
C ASP A 162 5.63 16.71 35.70
N MET A 163 5.26 16.70 34.40
CA MET A 163 6.04 15.89 33.47
C MET A 163 7.40 16.56 33.32
N PRO A 164 8.51 15.93 33.75
CA PRO A 164 9.83 16.47 33.47
C PRO A 164 9.90 16.71 31.95
N PRO A 165 10.45 17.85 31.50
CA PRO A 165 10.69 18.04 30.07
C PRO A 165 11.40 16.78 29.57
N PRO A 166 11.00 16.22 28.40
CA PRO A 166 11.74 15.11 27.82
C PRO A 166 13.21 15.53 27.86
N PRO A 167 14.10 14.73 28.49
CA PRO A 167 15.45 15.16 28.78
C PRO A 167 16.03 15.81 27.52
N ASP A 168 16.42 17.09 27.63
CA ASP A 168 16.77 18.03 26.55
C ASP A 168 18.00 17.58 25.71
N GLY A 169 18.38 16.29 25.78
CA GLY A 169 19.46 15.65 25.04
C GLY A 169 19.12 14.32 24.37
N MET A 170 17.86 13.87 24.34
CA MET A 170 17.49 12.58 23.71
C MET A 170 17.07 12.67 22.23
N MET A 171 17.48 13.72 21.51
CA MET A 171 17.16 13.88 20.08
C MET A 171 18.35 13.78 19.13
N ASP A 172 19.54 13.38 19.59
CA ASP A 172 20.70 13.33 18.69
C ASP A 172 21.67 12.16 18.91
N ASP A 173 21.17 10.99 19.32
CA ASP A 173 21.91 9.73 19.22
C ASP A 173 21.75 9.10 17.82
N SER A 174 21.52 9.93 16.80
CA SER A 174 21.63 9.49 15.41
C SER A 174 23.11 9.33 15.12
N LYS A 175 23.65 8.13 15.36
CA LYS A 175 25.00 7.78 14.90
C LYS A 175 25.15 8.30 13.45
N PRO A 176 26.21 9.05 13.12
CA PRO A 176 26.40 9.55 11.78
C PRO A 176 26.35 8.36 10.83
N VAL A 177 25.36 8.37 9.95
CA VAL A 177 25.17 7.32 8.96
C VAL A 177 26.12 7.62 7.81
N ASP A 178 26.92 6.63 7.41
CA ASP A 178 27.71 6.71 6.20
C ASP A 178 26.75 6.78 4.99
N GLU A 179 26.64 7.96 4.39
CA GLU A 179 25.66 8.24 3.33
C GLU A 179 25.83 7.30 2.12
N ALA A 180 27.07 6.93 1.80
CA ALA A 180 27.35 6.02 0.69
C ALA A 180 26.81 4.61 0.98
N LYS A 181 26.96 4.12 2.22
CA LYS A 181 26.37 2.84 2.65
C LYS A 181 24.85 2.91 2.71
N ALA A 182 24.30 4.02 3.18
CA ALA A 182 22.85 4.22 3.23
C ALA A 182 22.22 4.17 1.83
N ASP A 183 22.84 4.80 0.84
CA ASP A 183 22.32 4.82 -0.54
C ASP A 183 22.48 3.46 -1.24
N ALA A 184 23.60 2.76 -1.00
CA ALA A 184 23.75 1.37 -1.44
C ALA A 184 22.68 0.47 -0.80
N ALA A 185 22.44 0.60 0.50
CA ALA A 185 21.44 -0.17 1.21
C ALA A 185 20.02 0.13 0.73
N ARG A 186 19.69 1.41 0.48
CA ARG A 186 18.39 1.83 -0.11
C ARG A 186 18.19 1.24 -1.50
N THR A 187 19.24 1.26 -2.33
CA THR A 187 19.20 0.68 -3.68
C THR A 187 18.93 -0.82 -3.61
N ARG A 188 19.66 -1.53 -2.74
CA ARG A 188 19.50 -2.97 -2.58
C ARG A 188 18.13 -3.35 -2.00
N LEU A 189 17.65 -2.60 -1.01
CA LEU A 189 16.29 -2.76 -0.48
C LEU A 189 15.24 -2.56 -1.57
N LYS A 190 15.42 -1.56 -2.45
CA LYS A 190 14.51 -1.31 -3.58
C LYS A 190 14.49 -2.51 -4.53
N GLU A 191 15.63 -3.08 -4.89
CA GLU A 191 15.70 -4.29 -5.73
C GLU A 191 14.95 -5.47 -5.10
N ILE A 192 15.17 -5.73 -3.80
CA ILE A 192 14.44 -6.77 -3.06
C ILE A 192 12.93 -6.50 -3.08
N PHE A 193 12.48 -5.25 -2.96
CA PHE A 193 11.05 -4.98 -3.00
C PHE A 193 10.44 -5.05 -4.40
N GLU A 194 11.19 -4.71 -5.44
CA GLU A 194 10.73 -4.82 -6.82
C GLU A 194 10.65 -6.28 -7.30
N GLY A 195 11.49 -7.16 -6.74
CA GLY A 195 11.48 -8.61 -7.00
C GLY A 195 10.41 -9.39 -6.22
N ALA A 196 9.70 -8.76 -5.29
CA ALA A 196 8.64 -9.42 -4.53
C ALA A 196 7.44 -9.80 -5.44
N PRO A 197 6.75 -10.92 -5.17
CA PRO A 197 5.51 -11.27 -5.86
C PRO A 197 4.51 -10.10 -5.84
N LYS A 198 3.96 -9.75 -7.00
CA LYS A 198 3.11 -8.56 -7.14
C LYS A 198 1.64 -8.92 -6.96
N PRO A 199 0.87 -8.19 -6.13
CA PRO A 199 -0.56 -8.44 -5.98
C PRO A 199 -1.35 -8.21 -7.27
N THR A 200 -0.81 -7.41 -8.21
CA THR A 200 -1.43 -7.18 -9.52
C THR A 200 -1.49 -8.43 -10.39
N GLU A 201 -0.57 -9.38 -10.21
CA GLU A 201 -0.59 -10.65 -10.95
C GLU A 201 -1.77 -11.50 -10.47
N VAL A 202 -1.93 -11.65 -9.16
CA VAL A 202 -3.09 -12.32 -8.55
C VAL A 202 -4.41 -11.66 -8.94
N GLN A 203 -4.46 -10.34 -8.99
CA GLN A 203 -5.65 -9.62 -9.45
C GLN A 203 -5.99 -9.97 -10.90
N ALA A 204 -5.00 -10.06 -11.79
CA ALA A 204 -5.21 -10.45 -13.17
C ALA A 204 -5.69 -11.91 -13.28
N ASP A 205 -5.08 -12.83 -12.52
CA ASP A 205 -5.49 -14.24 -12.46
C ASP A 205 -6.94 -14.38 -11.97
N VAL A 206 -7.30 -13.65 -10.91
CA VAL A 206 -8.67 -13.61 -10.38
C VAL A 206 -9.64 -13.04 -11.42
N MET A 207 -9.31 -11.92 -12.07
CA MET A 207 -10.16 -11.36 -13.14
C MET A 207 -10.32 -12.33 -14.30
N GLY A 208 -9.31 -13.14 -14.62
CA GLY A 208 -9.36 -14.17 -15.65
C GLY A 208 -10.36 -15.30 -15.37
N VAL A 209 -10.73 -15.54 -14.10
CA VAL A 209 -11.72 -16.54 -13.69
C VAL A 209 -13.17 -16.01 -13.76
N LEU A 210 -13.34 -14.69 -13.76
CA LEU A 210 -14.66 -14.05 -13.78
C LEU A 210 -15.28 -14.03 -15.19
N THR A 211 -16.61 -14.06 -15.26
CA THR A 211 -17.35 -13.77 -16.49
C THR A 211 -17.24 -12.28 -16.85
N GLU A 212 -17.56 -11.89 -18.08
CA GLU A 212 -17.43 -10.48 -18.48
C GLU A 212 -18.35 -9.56 -17.68
N ASP A 213 -19.58 -10.00 -17.39
CA ASP A 213 -20.54 -9.23 -16.58
C ASP A 213 -20.05 -9.06 -15.13
N GLN A 214 -19.48 -10.13 -14.55
CA GLN A 214 -18.85 -10.07 -13.23
C GLN A 214 -17.64 -9.13 -13.23
N LYS A 215 -16.79 -9.17 -14.26
CA LYS A 215 -15.67 -8.24 -14.41
C LYS A 215 -16.18 -6.82 -14.42
N GLN A 216 -17.16 -6.49 -15.27
CA GLN A 216 -17.75 -5.16 -15.37
C GLN A 216 -18.31 -4.69 -14.02
N PHE A 217 -19.04 -5.55 -13.32
CA PHE A 217 -19.54 -5.26 -11.98
C PHE A 217 -18.43 -4.92 -10.98
N VAL A 218 -17.33 -5.67 -11.00
CA VAL A 218 -16.13 -5.40 -10.18
C VAL A 218 -15.50 -4.07 -10.57
N ARG A 219 -15.34 -3.76 -11.87
CA ARG A 219 -14.80 -2.47 -12.35
C ARG A 219 -15.63 -1.30 -11.81
N THR A 220 -16.95 -1.36 -11.98
CA THR A 220 -17.88 -0.33 -11.50
C THR A 220 -17.86 -0.19 -9.98
N SER A 221 -17.79 -1.31 -9.26
CA SER A 221 -17.69 -1.30 -7.80
C SER A 221 -16.39 -0.63 -7.32
N MET A 222 -15.28 -0.86 -8.01
CA MET A 222 -13.99 -0.23 -7.71
C MET A 222 -13.99 1.26 -8.04
N GLU A 223 -14.61 1.66 -9.15
CA GLU A 223 -14.78 3.06 -9.54
C GLU A 223 -15.63 3.83 -8.53
N LYS A 224 -16.78 3.27 -8.13
CA LYS A 224 -17.62 3.83 -7.06
C LYS A 224 -16.85 3.96 -5.75
N ALA A 225 -16.08 2.94 -5.36
CA ALA A 225 -15.24 3.02 -4.16
C ALA A 225 -14.10 4.04 -4.27
N ALA A 226 -13.62 4.35 -5.48
CA ALA A 226 -12.66 5.40 -5.73
C ALA A 226 -13.32 6.78 -5.66
N GLU A 227 -14.53 6.94 -6.21
CA GLU A 227 -15.33 8.16 -6.15
C GLU A 227 -15.77 8.48 -4.71
N GLU A 228 -16.24 7.50 -3.94
CA GLU A 228 -16.55 7.68 -2.52
C GLU A 228 -15.34 8.15 -1.71
N ARG A 229 -14.12 7.72 -2.10
CA ARG A 229 -12.88 8.22 -1.49
C ARG A 229 -12.52 9.61 -1.95
N LYS A 230 -12.78 9.97 -3.20
CA LYS A 230 -12.66 11.37 -3.64
C LYS A 230 -13.62 12.24 -2.87
N GLY A 231 -14.90 11.86 -2.75
CA GLY A 231 -15.89 12.59 -1.94
C GLY A 231 -15.53 12.68 -0.46
N ARG A 232 -15.00 11.61 0.16
CA ARG A 232 -14.54 11.64 1.56
C ARG A 232 -13.18 12.32 1.77
N GLY A 233 -12.36 12.43 0.73
CA GLY A 233 -11.01 13.02 0.77
C GLY A 233 -10.98 14.48 0.33
N GLU A 234 -11.92 14.89 -0.51
CA GLU A 234 -12.18 16.28 -0.91
C GLU A 234 -13.22 16.95 -0.02
N GLY A 235 -14.02 16.17 0.73
CA GLY A 235 -14.64 16.64 1.96
C GLY A 235 -13.56 16.90 3.01
N GLU A 236 -12.88 18.04 2.91
CA GLU A 236 -12.37 18.85 4.02
C GLU A 236 -12.02 18.09 5.31
N GLY A 237 -11.13 17.09 5.24
CA GLY A 237 -10.76 16.34 6.43
C GLY A 237 -9.99 17.21 7.42
N GLU A 238 -10.68 18.00 8.26
CA GLU A 238 -10.24 18.80 9.43
C GLU A 238 -8.99 19.71 9.26
N ARG A 239 -8.34 19.67 8.10
CA ARG A 239 -7.16 20.46 7.73
C ARG A 239 -7.54 21.60 6.79
N ALA A 240 -8.53 21.39 5.92
CA ALA A 240 -9.17 22.49 5.19
C ALA A 240 -10.05 23.33 6.15
N GLY A 241 -10.80 22.68 7.04
CA GLY A 241 -11.49 23.34 8.15
C GLY A 241 -10.56 24.18 9.04
N ARG A 242 -9.33 23.73 9.31
CA ARG A 242 -8.34 24.56 10.02
C ARG A 242 -7.90 25.81 9.24
N GLY A 243 -7.84 25.73 7.91
CA GLY A 243 -7.55 26.88 7.06
C GLY A 243 -8.71 27.87 7.00
N GLU A 244 -9.94 27.37 6.89
CA GLU A 244 -11.15 28.20 6.83
C GLU A 244 -11.56 28.77 8.19
N GLU A 245 -11.45 28.00 9.28
CA GLU A 245 -11.60 28.50 10.66
C GLU A 245 -10.52 29.54 10.99
N MET A 246 -9.27 29.35 10.54
CA MET A 246 -8.28 30.41 10.67
C MET A 246 -8.71 31.66 9.91
N TRP A 247 -9.22 31.53 8.68
CA TRP A 247 -9.71 32.68 7.92
C TRP A 247 -10.84 33.41 8.64
N LYS A 248 -11.78 32.67 9.25
CA LYS A 248 -12.86 33.20 10.11
C LYS A 248 -12.36 33.82 11.43
N ASN A 249 -11.11 33.61 11.81
CA ASN A 249 -10.48 34.17 13.00
C ASN A 249 -9.41 35.25 12.70
N LEU A 250 -9.17 35.60 11.43
CA LEU A 250 -8.30 36.73 11.08
C LEU A 250 -9.04 38.07 11.29
N PRO A 251 -8.38 39.14 11.74
CA PRO A 251 -8.91 40.51 11.70
C PRO A 251 -9.40 40.90 10.29
N GLU A 252 -10.43 41.74 10.20
CA GLU A 252 -11.02 42.15 8.91
C GLU A 252 -10.00 42.73 7.93
N ALA A 253 -9.09 43.58 8.40
CA ALA A 253 -8.03 44.16 7.57
C ALA A 253 -7.14 43.10 6.89
N GLU A 254 -6.85 42.00 7.58
CA GLU A 254 -6.08 40.90 6.99
C GLU A 254 -6.90 40.06 6.03
N ARG A 255 -8.21 39.93 6.26
CA ARG A 255 -9.11 39.24 5.31
C ARG A 255 -9.19 40.01 3.99
N GLU A 256 -9.29 41.33 4.03
CA GLU A 256 -9.27 42.15 2.82
C GLU A 256 -7.93 42.08 2.10
N LYS A 257 -6.82 42.11 2.84
CA LYS A 257 -5.48 41.88 2.27
C LYS A 257 -5.39 40.54 1.54
N LEU A 258 -5.96 39.48 2.10
CA LEU A 258 -5.97 38.15 1.48
C LEU A 258 -6.92 38.05 0.28
N LYS A 259 -8.02 38.82 0.24
CA LYS A 259 -8.93 38.88 -0.91
C LYS A 259 -8.23 39.44 -2.15
N ASN A 260 -7.31 40.40 -1.96
CA ASN A 260 -6.55 41.04 -3.04
C ASN A 260 -5.26 40.29 -3.42
N MET A 261 -4.91 39.21 -2.72
CA MET A 261 -3.74 38.37 -3.03
C MET A 261 -4.10 37.24 -4.00
N THR A 262 -3.13 36.86 -4.85
CA THR A 262 -3.25 35.67 -5.70
C THR A 262 -3.37 34.39 -4.84
N PRO A 263 -3.94 33.30 -5.39
CA PRO A 263 -4.09 32.05 -4.65
C PRO A 263 -2.76 31.51 -4.07
N GLU A 264 -1.64 31.73 -4.76
CA GLU A 264 -0.31 31.32 -4.29
C GLU A 264 0.20 32.21 -3.16
N ALA A 265 0.11 33.54 -3.30
CA ALA A 265 0.50 34.49 -2.25
C ALA A 265 -0.32 34.30 -0.97
N ARG A 266 -1.62 33.99 -1.10
CA ARG A 266 -2.48 33.65 0.04
C ARG A 266 -1.99 32.41 0.79
N ARG A 267 -1.52 31.37 0.07
CA ARG A 267 -0.99 30.14 0.69
C ARG A 267 0.32 30.40 1.41
N GLU A 268 1.20 31.21 0.84
CA GLU A 268 2.47 31.58 1.49
C GLU A 268 2.24 32.41 2.76
N TYR A 269 1.37 33.41 2.70
CA TYR A 269 1.02 34.23 3.87
C TYR A 269 0.43 33.39 5.01
N LEU A 270 -0.49 32.45 4.71
CA LEU A 270 -1.05 31.55 5.71
C LEU A 270 0.00 30.58 6.27
N ARG A 271 0.95 30.11 5.44
CA ARG A 271 2.05 29.24 5.87
C ARG A 271 2.98 29.97 6.82
N GLU A 272 3.38 31.20 6.50
CA GLU A 272 4.22 32.04 7.34
C GLU A 272 3.54 32.34 8.69
N LYS A 273 2.26 32.69 8.67
CA LYS A 273 1.48 32.96 9.89
C LYS A 273 1.36 31.74 10.79
N MET A 274 1.23 30.54 10.21
CA MET A 274 1.27 29.29 10.97
C MET A 274 2.63 29.02 11.59
N GLN A 275 3.73 29.35 10.91
CA GLN A 275 5.07 29.21 11.46
C GLN A 275 5.30 30.19 12.63
N GLN A 276 4.84 31.43 12.50
CA GLN A 276 4.92 32.43 13.58
C GLN A 276 4.13 31.97 14.82
N ARG A 277 2.87 31.55 14.66
CA ARG A 277 2.05 31.03 15.78
C ARG A 277 2.57 29.73 16.38
N GLY A 278 3.07 28.81 15.54
CA GLY A 278 3.65 27.56 15.99
C GLY A 278 4.97 27.72 16.77
N GLY A 279 5.70 28.82 16.51
CA GLY A 279 6.92 29.18 17.23
C GLY A 279 6.65 29.81 18.60
N GLU A 280 5.60 30.63 18.74
CA GLU A 280 5.28 31.33 19.99
C GLU A 280 4.65 30.41 21.05
N GLY A 281 3.80 29.46 20.64
CA GLY A 281 3.12 28.54 21.57
C GLY A 281 4.04 27.58 22.35
N LYS A 282 5.31 27.45 21.97
CA LYS A 282 6.28 26.57 22.66
C LYS A 282 7.19 27.29 23.68
N ARG A 283 7.17 28.62 23.76
CA ARG A 283 8.14 29.38 24.59
C ARG A 283 7.59 29.99 25.88
N GLY A 284 6.28 29.98 26.11
CA GLY A 284 5.67 30.71 27.22
C GLY A 284 4.98 29.84 28.26
N ASN A 285 5.71 29.08 29.09
CA ASN A 285 5.34 28.86 30.51
C ASN A 285 6.46 28.18 31.34
N LYS A 286 7.68 28.72 31.35
CA LYS A 286 8.61 28.46 32.46
C LYS A 286 8.63 29.73 33.32
N GLN A 287 7.72 29.81 34.28
CA GLN A 287 7.89 30.77 35.37
C GLN A 287 9.18 30.39 36.14
N PRO A 288 10.09 31.34 36.41
CA PRO A 288 11.20 31.07 37.30
C PRO A 288 10.66 30.77 38.70
N LYS A 289 11.07 29.64 39.29
CA LYS A 289 10.90 29.34 40.72
C LYS A 289 11.97 30.07 41.53
#